data_AF-A0A356GMY9-F1
#
_entry.id   AF-A0A356GMY9-F1
#
_cell.length_a   1.000
_cell.length_b   1.000
_cell.length_c   1.000
_cell.angle_alpha   90.00
_cell.angle_beta   90.00
_cell.angle_gamma   90.00
#
_symmetry.space_group_name_H-M   'P 1'
#
loop_
_entity.id
_entity.type
_entity.pdbx_description
1 polymer ?
#
loop_
_entity_poly.entity_id
_entity_poly.type
_entity_poly.pdbx_seq_one_letter_code
_entity_poly.pdbx_strand_id
1 'polypeptide(L)'
;MEGEIVRTYRSRRNLYLNFHPNWKRYLSIVVPDEELARFPRPPETFYRGKRIRVTGTVSLSQGAPQIVIRSPEAIAVLPPSPPPPGVR
;
A
#
# COMPACT_ATOMS: atom_id res chain seq x y z
N MET A 1 4.85 8.87 -1.98
CA MET A 1 5.50 7.65 -2.53
C MET A 1 4.59 7.05 -3.59
N GLU A 2 5.15 6.47 -4.65
CA GLU A 2 4.39 5.76 -5.68
C GLU A 2 4.96 4.36 -5.90
N GLY A 3 4.09 3.38 -6.14
CA GLY A 3 4.52 2.01 -6.42
C GLY A 3 3.36 1.03 -6.56
N GLU A 4 3.67 -0.18 -7.01
CA GLU A 4 2.71 -1.28 -7.09
C GLU A 4 2.61 -2.03 -5.76
N ILE A 5 1.39 -2.36 -5.32
CA ILE A 5 1.18 -3.25 -4.19
C ILE A 5 1.32 -4.70 -4.64
N VAL A 6 2.52 -5.25 -4.44
CA VAL A 6 2.85 -6.64 -4.82
C VAL A 6 2.42 -7.66 -3.77
N ARG A 7 2.27 -7.23 -2.51
CA ARG A 7 1.87 -8.10 -1.40
C ARG A 7 0.95 -7.39 -0.42
N THR A 8 -0.13 -8.05 -0.05
CA THR A 8 -1.00 -7.66 1.07
C THR A 8 -0.89 -8.70 2.20
N TYR A 9 -1.05 -8.25 3.44
CA TYR A 9 -1.15 -9.13 4.60
C TYR A 9 -2.12 -8.54 5.62
N ARG A 10 -3.04 -9.36 6.11
CA ARG A 10 -4.02 -8.96 7.11
C ARG A 10 -3.74 -9.68 8.43
N SER A 11 -3.52 -8.90 9.46
CA SER A 11 -3.46 -9.36 10.85
C SER A 11 -4.78 -9.06 11.55
N ARG A 12 -4.90 -9.43 12.83
CA ARG A 12 -6.05 -9.03 13.67
C ARG A 12 -6.17 -7.52 13.88
N ARG A 13 -5.08 -6.75 13.75
CA ARG A 13 -5.03 -5.32 14.11
C ARG A 13 -4.79 -4.38 12.94
N ASN A 14 -4.21 -4.90 11.85
CA ASN A 14 -3.74 -4.07 10.75
C ASN A 14 -3.83 -4.83 9.43
N LEU A 15 -4.14 -4.10 8.37
CA LEU A 15 -3.84 -4.46 7.00
C LEU A 15 -2.50 -3.83 6.59
N TYR A 16 -1.67 -4.61 5.93
CA TYR A 16 -0.39 -4.20 5.39
C TYR A 16 -0.45 -4.24 3.86
N LEU A 17 -0.12 -3.13 3.20
CA LEU A 17 0.09 -3.05 1.75
C LEU A 17 1.58 -2.83 1.51
N ASN A 18 2.21 -3.71 0.75
CA ASN A 18 3.66 -3.74 0.60
C ASN A 18 4.06 -3.52 -0.86
N PHE A 19 5.01 -2.62 -1.06
CA PHE A 19 5.63 -2.36 -2.37
C PHE A 19 6.69 -3.41 -2.75
N HIS A 20 7.05 -4.30 -1.83
CA HIS A 20 8.06 -5.32 -2.05
C HIS A 20 7.76 -6.60 -1.25
N PRO A 21 8.14 -7.82 -1.72
CA PRO A 21 7.94 -9.05 -0.96
C PRO A 21 8.69 -9.09 0.37
N ASN A 22 9.88 -8.47 0.43
CA ASN A 22 10.70 -8.33 1.65
C ASN A 22 10.24 -7.16 2.53
N TRP A 23 9.01 -7.20 3.03
CA TRP A 23 8.41 -6.13 3.86
C TRP A 23 9.20 -5.79 5.14
N LYS A 24 10.08 -6.67 5.62
CA LYS A 24 10.94 -6.40 6.79
C LYS A 24 12.04 -5.37 6.52
N ARG A 25 12.38 -5.11 5.25
CA ARG A 25 13.41 -4.14 4.85
C ARG A 25 12.87 -2.95 4.07
N TYR A 26 11.70 -3.10 3.45
CA TYR A 26 11.12 -2.12 2.53
C TYR A 26 9.85 -1.50 3.12
N LEU A 27 9.47 -0.36 2.57
CA LEU A 27 8.32 0.41 3.03
C LEU A 27 7.01 -0.38 2.98
N SER A 28 6.29 -0.38 4.10
CA SER A 28 4.91 -0.87 4.19
C SER A 28 3.95 0.27 4.47
N ILE A 29 2.76 0.21 3.86
CA ILE A 29 1.60 0.97 4.31
C ILE A 29 0.85 0.13 5.33
N VAL A 30 0.46 0.74 6.44
CA VAL A 30 -0.30 0.10 7.53
C VAL A 30 -1.62 0.82 7.67
N VAL A 31 -2.72 0.07 7.52
CA VAL A 31 -4.08 0.56 7.77
C VAL A 31 -4.59 -0.17 9.03
N PRO A 32 -4.85 0.55 10.13
CA PRO A 32 -5.44 -0.04 11.34
C PRO A 32 -6.81 -0.66 11.06
N ASP A 33 -7.13 -1.74 11.78
CA ASP A 33 -8.38 -2.48 11.62
C ASP A 33 -9.61 -1.58 11.76
N GLU A 34 -9.61 -0.73 12.78
CA GLU A 34 -10.68 0.20 13.09
C GLU A 34 -10.99 1.20 11.95
N GLU A 35 -10.04 1.43 11.04
CA GLU A 35 -10.21 2.32 9.90
C GLU A 35 -10.69 1.59 8.64
N LEU A 36 -10.56 0.26 8.56
CA LEU A 36 -10.82 -0.51 7.33
C LEU A 36 -12.25 -0.38 6.81
N ALA A 37 -13.21 -0.06 7.68
CA ALA A 37 -14.59 0.19 7.27
C ALA A 37 -14.73 1.36 6.28
N ARG A 38 -13.77 2.30 6.28
CA ARG A 38 -13.71 3.46 5.38
C ARG A 38 -13.01 3.18 4.05
N PHE A 39 -12.34 2.03 3.92
CA PHE A 39 -11.57 1.66 2.73
C PHE A 39 -12.40 0.79 1.78
N PRO A 40 -12.04 0.73 0.48
CA PRO A 40 -12.68 -0.16 -0.49
C PRO A 40 -12.64 -1.63 -0.07
N ARG A 41 -13.69 -2.37 -0.39
CA ARG A 41 -13.85 -3.80 -0.04
C ARG A 41 -13.65 -4.73 -1.25
N PRO A 42 -13.06 -5.93 -1.07
CA PRO A 42 -12.36 -6.38 0.14
C PRO A 42 -10.99 -5.71 0.24
N PRO A 43 -10.62 -5.12 1.39
CA PRO A 43 -9.40 -4.32 1.48
C PRO A 43 -8.12 -5.17 1.30
N GLU A 44 -8.18 -6.48 1.54
CA GLU A 44 -7.09 -7.44 1.34
C GLU A 44 -6.71 -7.64 -0.13
N THR A 45 -7.68 -7.51 -1.03
CA THR A 45 -7.50 -7.79 -2.47
C THR A 45 -7.62 -6.54 -3.32
N PHE A 46 -8.34 -5.52 -2.87
CA PHE A 46 -8.63 -4.33 -3.65
C PHE A 46 -7.36 -3.66 -4.19
N TYR A 47 -6.35 -3.44 -3.34
CA TYR A 47 -5.13 -2.73 -3.78
C TYR A 47 -4.09 -3.64 -4.45
N ARG A 48 -4.23 -4.96 -4.36
CA ARG A 48 -3.20 -5.90 -4.85
C ARG A 48 -3.05 -5.80 -6.38
N GLY A 49 -1.81 -5.66 -6.85
CA GLY A 49 -1.47 -5.46 -8.26
C GLY A 49 -1.80 -4.06 -8.80
N LYS A 50 -2.31 -3.15 -7.96
CA LYS A 50 -2.55 -1.76 -8.36
C LYS A 50 -1.32 -0.92 -8.07
N ARG A 51 -1.02 -0.01 -9.00
CA ARG A 51 -0.11 1.10 -8.76
C ARG A 51 -0.85 2.18 -7.98
N ILE A 52 -0.28 2.64 -6.88
CA ILE A 52 -0.87 3.66 -6.03
C ILE A 52 0.12 4.79 -5.78
N ARG A 53 -0.42 5.97 -5.43
CA ARG A 53 0.29 7.05 -4.77
C ARG A 53 -0.20 7.14 -3.34
N VAL A 54 0.73 7.16 -2.39
CA VAL A 54 0.45 7.33 -0.96
C VAL A 54 1.10 8.60 -0.43
N THR A 55 0.36 9.36 0.37
CA THR A 55 0.83 10.53 1.11
C THR A 55 0.72 10.27 2.60
N GLY A 56 1.80 10.50 3.34
CA GLY A 56 1.83 10.33 4.78
C GLY A 56 3.25 10.41 5.32
N THR A 57 3.37 10.41 6.65
CA THR A 57 4.66 10.45 7.33
C THR A 57 5.28 9.07 7.36
N VAL A 58 6.54 8.96 6.89
CA VAL A 58 7.35 7.75 7.03
C VAL A 58 7.96 7.71 8.43
N SER A 59 7.79 6.61 9.14
CA SER A 59 8.42 6.36 10.43
C SER A 59 9.06 4.96 10.46
N LEU A 60 10.03 4.75 11.35
CA LEU A 60 10.62 3.44 11.57
C LEU A 60 9.85 2.70 12.67
N SER A 61 9.49 1.45 12.42
CA SER A 61 8.87 0.56 13.40
C SER A 61 9.48 -0.83 13.27
N GLN A 62 10.06 -1.31 14.37
CA GLN A 62 10.78 -2.59 14.44
C GLN A 62 11.89 -2.72 13.37
N GLY A 63 12.57 -1.62 13.05
CA GLY A 63 13.65 -1.59 12.06
C GLY A 63 13.21 -1.53 10.59
N ALA A 64 11.90 -1.47 10.32
CA ALA A 64 11.36 -1.32 8.97
C ALA A 64 10.63 0.03 8.80
N PRO A 65 10.75 0.69 7.63
CA PRO A 65 10.01 1.93 7.37
C PRO A 65 8.52 1.64 7.12
N GLN A 66 7.64 2.46 7.69
CA GLN A 66 6.19 2.32 7.60
C GLN A 66 5.51 3.67 7.39
N ILE A 67 4.34 3.67 6.77
CA ILE A 67 3.40 4.79 6.76
C ILE A 67 2.07 4.28 7.33
N VAL A 68 1.62 4.88 8.43
CA VAL A 68 0.30 4.57 9.00
C VAL A 68 -0.75 5.48 8.35
N ILE A 69 -1.78 4.88 7.77
CA ILE A 69 -2.84 5.59 7.04
C ILE A 69 -4.17 5.36 7.75
N ARG A 70 -4.89 6.45 8.04
CA ARG A 70 -6.21 6.44 8.71
C ARG A 70 -7.37 6.95 7.84
N SER A 71 -7.08 7.31 6.59
CA SER A 71 -8.06 7.90 5.67
C SER A 71 -7.81 7.38 4.24
N PRO A 72 -8.84 6.95 3.49
CA PRO A 72 -8.67 6.43 2.14
C PRO A 72 -8.13 7.49 1.16
N GLU A 73 -8.37 8.78 1.42
CA GLU A 73 -7.91 9.92 0.60
C GLU A 73 -6.37 10.03 0.54
N ALA A 74 -5.68 9.43 1.51
CA ALA A 74 -4.23 9.36 1.50
C ALA A 74 -3.67 8.37 0.46
N ILE A 75 -4.54 7.55 -0.17
CA ILE A 75 -4.19 6.58 -1.20
C ILE A 75 -4.95 6.89 -2.49
N ALA A 76 -4.24 7.31 -3.53
CA ALA A 76 -4.77 7.40 -4.88
C ALA A 76 -4.38 6.16 -5.68
N VAL A 77 -5.35 5.49 -6.29
CA VAL A 77 -5.08 4.44 -7.30
C VAL A 77 -4.73 5.12 -8.61
N LEU A 78 -3.57 4.79 -9.17
CA LEU A 78 -3.10 5.33 -10.43
C LEU A 78 -3.56 4.44 -11.60
N PRO A 79 -3.72 5.00 -12.80
CA PRO A 79 -3.90 4.20 -14.00
C PRO A 79 -2.72 3.24 -14.18
N PRO A 80 -2.93 2.08 -14.84
CA PRO A 80 -1.82 1.22 -15.23
C PRO A 80 -0.81 2.04 -16.02
N SER A 81 0.48 1.74 -15.84
CA SER A 81 1.52 2.38 -16.66
C SER A 81 1.14 2.16 -18.13
N PRO A 82 1.17 3.20 -18.99
CA PRO A 82 1.09 2.95 -20.42
C PRO A 82 2.17 1.92 -20.78
N PRO A 83 1.89 1.01 -21.72
CA PRO A 83 2.91 0.11 -22.23
C PRO A 83 4.12 0.96 -22.65
N PRO A 84 5.36 0.46 -22.46
CA PRO A 84 6.54 1.16 -22.96
C PRO A 84 6.29 1.55 -24.41
N PRO A 85 6.69 2.76 -24.85
CA PRO A 85 6.65 3.12 -26.26
C PRO A 85 7.32 1.97 -27.03
N GLY A 86 6.57 1.37 -27.97
CA GLY A 86 7.02 0.18 -28.67
C GLY A 86 8.44 0.40 -29.18
N VAL A 87 9.37 -0.46 -28.74
CA VAL A 87 10.72 -0.49 -29.30
C VAL A 87 10.52 -0.85 -30.77
N ARG A 88 10.72 0.14 -31.65
CA ARG A 88 10.78 -0.07 -33.10
C ARG A 88 12.10 -0.74 -33.46
#